data_AF-A0A2T0FL12-F1
#
_entry.id   AF-A0A2T0FL12-F1
#
_cell.length_a   1.000
_cell.length_b   1.000
_cell.length_c   1.000
_cell.angle_alpha   90.00
_cell.angle_beta   90.00
_cell.angle_gamma   90.00
#
_symmetry.space_group_name_H-M   'P 1'
#
loop_
_entity.id
_entity.type
_entity.pdbx_description
1 polymer ?
#
loop_
_entity_poly.entity_id
_entity_poly.type
_entity_poly.pdbx_seq_one_letter_code
_entity_poly.pdbx_strand_id
1 'polypeptide(L)'
;MEFEALVFCGDGRRLSPVAGESMTKAMLPVANKPLLAHTLEWCEKAMFKKITLVCTPMSIREITAYVELQPGSRSIPIEIAEFASTTGETLACLASKIDSDFVVLPCDFITDLDPEQLLSVHRASDIKNLVTGFYYRNTIESIDTKKVLGPDVLLHTPFDKDGQAVLLDAYERQFVKDNKHLDVRMAMLWKFGNAVASTDLLYTSIYVCRRPVLDILSEADEDASVAVENKTVHKLMRNFARRTWQHRKKLDTIAVAQLPASACYIRANNLPAYLEANRHIMKVRARDMAKSGTAAAPAAKEKGAALVGNDSLVGDESALGAKSSVKRSVIGSNCTIGTKCRITGCVVLDGTTISNDVVLENCIIGRAAVIRDRVRLTSCEVEGGYEVPSGFEAKNDVLKGLSMSGLDDEEYENLYESLSEDEDDGDADEGSSDADEIEEEEYDAEDDFFDRG
;
A
#
# COMPACT_ATOMS: atom_id res chain seq x y z
N MET A 1 28.56 -1.18 7.94
CA MET A 1 27.18 -1.24 7.41
C MET A 1 27.23 -0.70 5.99
N GLU A 2 26.64 -1.44 5.05
CA GLU A 2 26.86 -1.24 3.62
C GLU A 2 25.74 -0.43 2.95
N PHE A 3 24.50 -0.55 3.44
CA PHE A 3 23.32 0.01 2.80
C PHE A 3 22.68 1.16 3.59
N GLU A 4 22.11 2.12 2.86
CA GLU A 4 21.18 3.15 3.37
C GLU A 4 19.72 2.79 3.00
N ALA A 5 18.75 3.11 3.85
CA ALA A 5 17.34 2.80 3.57
C ALA A 5 16.55 4.08 3.25
N LEU A 6 15.81 4.07 2.15
CA LEU A 6 14.89 5.11 1.72
C LEU A 6 13.46 4.60 1.86
N VAL A 7 12.71 5.15 2.80
CA VAL A 7 11.32 4.75 3.03
C VAL A 7 10.40 5.81 2.45
N PHE A 8 9.57 5.43 1.47
CA PHE A 8 8.61 6.32 0.84
C PHE A 8 7.25 6.28 1.55
N CYS A 9 6.87 7.42 2.12
CA CYS A 9 5.60 7.68 2.79
C CYS A 9 4.67 8.43 1.82
N GLY A 10 3.87 7.68 1.07
CA GLY A 10 2.83 8.23 0.19
C GLY A 10 1.57 8.67 0.96
N ASP A 11 0.73 9.46 0.30
CA ASP A 11 -0.55 9.99 0.80
C ASP A 11 -1.59 8.90 1.11
N GLY A 12 -1.59 7.81 0.35
CA GLY A 12 -2.45 6.66 0.58
C GLY A 12 -3.88 6.81 0.09
N ARG A 13 -4.13 7.50 -1.04
CA ARG A 13 -5.47 7.70 -1.63
C ARG A 13 -6.33 6.42 -1.71
N ARG A 14 -5.71 5.25 -1.95
CA ARG A 14 -6.37 3.93 -2.02
C ARG A 14 -6.92 3.38 -0.69
N LEU A 15 -6.63 4.05 0.41
CA LEU A 15 -7.14 3.74 1.75
C LEU A 15 -8.23 4.71 2.20
N SER A 16 -8.71 5.60 1.32
CA SER A 16 -9.92 6.40 1.58
C SER A 16 -11.12 5.46 1.78
N PRO A 17 -11.94 5.62 2.84
CA PRO A 17 -12.08 6.81 3.71
C PRO A 17 -11.27 6.77 5.02
N VAL A 18 -10.44 5.75 5.23
CA VAL A 18 -9.74 5.52 6.50
C VAL A 18 -8.45 6.35 6.58
N ALA A 19 -7.73 6.47 5.45
CA ALA A 19 -6.68 7.46 5.26
C ALA A 19 -7.24 8.63 4.43
N GLY A 20 -7.01 9.85 4.88
CA GLY A 20 -7.60 11.07 4.31
C GLY A 20 -7.07 12.30 5.03
N GLU A 21 -7.87 13.36 5.15
CA GLU A 21 -7.46 14.61 5.82
C GLU A 21 -7.07 14.41 7.30
N SER A 22 -7.66 13.42 7.97
CA SER A 22 -7.49 13.24 9.42
C SER A 22 -6.25 12.43 9.84
N MET A 23 -5.67 11.63 8.92
CA MET A 23 -4.53 10.76 9.21
C MET A 23 -3.83 10.32 7.93
N THR A 24 -2.51 10.41 7.96
CA THR A 24 -1.64 9.94 6.88
C THR A 24 -1.47 8.42 6.89
N LYS A 25 -1.27 7.82 5.71
CA LYS A 25 -1.08 6.37 5.57
C LYS A 25 0.03 5.81 6.46
N ALA A 26 1.13 6.53 6.62
CA ALA A 26 2.24 6.12 7.47
C ALA A 26 1.85 6.00 8.97
N MET A 27 0.88 6.82 9.41
CA MET A 27 0.40 6.87 10.79
C MET A 27 -0.78 5.95 11.07
N LEU A 28 -1.35 5.33 10.04
CA LEU A 28 -2.48 4.42 10.21
C LEU A 28 -2.10 3.23 11.12
N PRO A 29 -2.87 2.96 12.19
CA PRO A 29 -2.45 2.01 13.21
C PRO A 29 -2.82 0.57 12.83
N VAL A 30 -1.82 -0.30 12.65
CA VAL A 30 -2.01 -1.75 12.56
C VAL A 30 -1.61 -2.38 13.89
N ALA A 31 -2.57 -3.07 14.53
CA ALA A 31 -2.41 -3.67 15.86
C ALA A 31 -1.91 -2.66 16.92
N ASN A 32 -2.53 -1.47 16.94
CA ASN A 32 -2.24 -0.30 17.80
C ASN A 32 -0.82 0.23 17.70
N LYS A 33 -0.15 -0.01 16.57
CA LYS A 33 1.13 0.62 16.22
C LYS A 33 1.01 1.24 14.83
N PRO A 34 1.57 2.45 14.59
CA PRO A 34 1.61 3.04 13.26
C PRO A 34 2.25 2.10 12.21
N LEU A 35 1.78 2.12 10.97
CA LEU A 35 2.37 1.36 9.86
C LEU A 35 3.88 1.60 9.72
N LEU A 36 4.29 2.86 9.85
CA LEU A 36 5.69 3.26 9.82
C LEU A 36 6.53 2.58 10.91
N ALA A 37 5.95 2.32 12.08
CA ALA A 37 6.66 1.66 13.18
C ALA A 37 7.10 0.24 12.80
N HIS A 38 6.24 -0.53 12.13
CA HIS A 38 6.57 -1.89 11.67
C HIS A 38 7.70 -1.88 10.64
N THR A 39 7.66 -0.94 9.70
CA THR A 39 8.73 -0.76 8.70
C THR A 39 10.05 -0.38 9.36
N LEU A 40 10.01 0.51 10.34
CA LEU A 40 11.23 0.94 11.04
C LEU A 40 11.80 -0.16 11.95
N GLU A 41 10.96 -0.92 12.66
CA GLU A 41 11.40 -2.10 13.43
C GLU A 41 12.10 -3.13 12.51
N TRP A 42 11.62 -3.27 11.27
CA TRP A 42 12.27 -4.11 10.27
C TRP A 42 13.62 -3.54 9.81
N CYS A 43 13.69 -2.23 9.55
CA CYS A 43 14.94 -1.54 9.22
C CYS A 43 15.99 -1.60 10.35
N GLU A 44 15.54 -1.58 11.61
CA GLU A 44 16.41 -1.70 12.79
C GLU A 44 17.05 -3.08 12.87
N LYS A 45 16.32 -4.16 12.55
CA LYS A 45 16.89 -5.51 12.45
C LYS A 45 17.95 -5.61 11.35
N ALA A 46 17.76 -4.89 10.24
CA ALA A 46 18.70 -4.87 9.13
C ALA A 46 20.02 -4.14 9.45
N MET A 47 20.04 -3.30 10.50
CA MET A 47 21.18 -2.47 10.90
C MET A 47 21.71 -1.61 9.73
N PHE A 48 20.81 -0.85 9.09
CA PHE A 48 21.18 0.12 8.05
C PHE A 48 22.08 1.24 8.60
N LYS A 49 22.90 1.83 7.73
CA LYS A 49 23.80 2.94 8.09
C LYS A 49 23.02 4.22 8.43
N LYS A 50 21.99 4.51 7.64
CA LYS A 50 21.09 5.67 7.77
C LYS A 50 19.72 5.30 7.20
N ILE A 51 18.65 5.85 7.78
CA ILE A 51 17.30 5.77 7.24
C ILE A 51 16.86 7.16 6.81
N THR A 52 16.46 7.32 5.56
CA THR A 52 15.86 8.56 5.03
C THR A 52 14.37 8.31 4.82
N LEU A 53 13.54 9.03 5.56
CA LEU A 53 12.08 9.03 5.40
C LEU A 53 11.71 10.10 4.38
N VAL A 54 11.12 9.68 3.27
CA VAL A 54 10.61 10.59 2.24
C VAL A 54 9.12 10.77 2.46
N CYS A 55 8.72 11.99 2.81
CA CYS A 55 7.38 12.30 3.27
C CYS A 55 6.75 13.42 2.43
N THR A 56 5.46 13.34 2.17
CA THR A 56 4.70 14.45 1.58
C THR A 56 4.65 15.64 2.54
N PRO A 57 4.56 16.90 2.05
CA PRO A 57 4.56 18.09 2.91
C PRO A 57 3.51 18.05 4.03
N MET A 58 2.34 17.50 3.73
CA MET A 58 1.24 17.28 4.68
C MET A 58 1.63 16.33 5.83
N SER A 59 2.42 15.29 5.54
CA SER A 59 2.78 14.22 6.49
C SER A 59 4.03 14.51 7.31
N ILE A 60 4.88 15.46 6.88
CA ILE A 60 6.16 15.77 7.53
C ILE A 60 5.95 16.12 9.01
N ARG A 61 4.98 16.98 9.34
CA ARG A 61 4.76 17.41 10.74
C ARG A 61 4.43 16.25 11.67
N GLU A 62 3.54 15.35 11.25
CA GLU A 62 3.13 14.19 12.04
C GLU A 62 4.29 13.20 12.22
N ILE A 63 5.02 12.93 11.14
CA ILE A 63 6.14 11.98 11.13
C ILE A 63 7.30 12.51 11.96
N THR A 64 7.65 13.79 11.82
CA THR A 64 8.68 14.42 12.65
C THR A 64 8.34 14.34 14.13
N ALA A 65 7.11 14.69 14.51
CA ALA A 65 6.67 14.59 15.90
C ALA A 65 6.77 13.16 16.45
N TYR A 66 6.37 12.16 15.65
CA TYR A 66 6.47 10.75 16.04
C TYR A 66 7.93 10.29 16.23
N VAL A 67 8.84 10.70 15.34
CA VAL A 67 10.27 10.37 15.43
C VAL A 67 10.90 11.05 16.65
N GLU A 68 10.56 12.32 16.93
CA GLU A 68 11.04 13.07 18.09
C GLU A 68 10.53 12.53 19.42
N LEU A 69 9.32 11.96 19.45
CA LEU A 69 8.72 11.29 20.61
C LEU A 69 9.43 9.99 21.01
N GLN A 70 10.34 9.45 20.18
CA GLN A 70 11.13 8.25 20.47
C GLN A 70 12.65 8.48 20.48
N PRO A 71 13.19 9.48 21.23
CA PRO A 71 14.56 9.96 21.04
C PRO A 71 15.66 9.06 21.64
N GLY A 72 15.34 7.86 22.14
CA GLY A 72 16.31 6.98 22.80
C GLY A 72 16.16 5.48 22.54
N SER A 73 15.20 5.06 21.73
CA SER A 73 14.96 3.63 21.47
C SER A 73 15.69 3.10 20.24
N ARG A 74 16.29 3.96 19.42
CA ARG A 74 16.69 3.62 18.05
C ARG A 74 18.16 3.82 17.82
N SER A 75 18.80 2.79 17.29
CA SER A 75 20.26 2.71 17.08
C SER A 75 20.72 3.41 15.79
N ILE A 76 19.80 3.75 14.89
CA ILE A 76 20.08 4.19 13.51
C ILE A 76 19.63 5.65 13.32
N PRO A 77 20.46 6.53 12.71
CA PRO A 77 20.07 7.91 12.44
C PRO A 77 18.96 7.97 11.37
N ILE A 78 17.93 8.77 11.65
CA ILE A 78 16.79 9.01 10.76
C ILE A 78 16.85 10.45 10.23
N GLU A 79 16.88 10.62 8.92
CA GLU A 79 16.76 11.91 8.21
C GLU A 79 15.38 11.99 7.55
N ILE A 80 14.76 13.17 7.55
CA ILE A 80 13.48 13.40 6.88
C ILE A 80 13.74 14.24 5.63
N ALA A 81 13.20 13.78 4.50
CA ALA A 81 13.26 14.45 3.21
C ALA A 81 11.86 14.70 2.68
N GLU A 82 11.71 15.78 1.93
CA GLU A 82 10.45 16.14 1.28
C GLU A 82 10.28 15.35 -0.02
N PHE A 83 9.07 14.84 -0.22
CA PHE A 83 8.67 14.19 -1.47
C PHE A 83 8.47 15.25 -2.56
N ALA A 84 9.17 15.09 -3.69
CA ALA A 84 8.95 15.90 -4.90
C ALA A 84 7.70 15.42 -5.65
N SER A 85 7.44 15.92 -6.86
CA SER A 85 6.26 15.53 -7.65
C SER A 85 6.21 14.03 -7.93
N THR A 86 7.37 13.42 -8.25
CA THR A 86 7.47 11.97 -8.49
C THR A 86 8.52 11.27 -7.65
N THR A 87 8.38 9.95 -7.53
CA THR A 87 9.39 9.13 -6.84
C THR A 87 10.72 9.14 -7.56
N GLY A 88 10.71 9.18 -8.90
CA GLY A 88 11.91 9.32 -9.71
C GLY A 88 12.65 10.63 -9.41
N GLU A 89 11.95 11.76 -9.46
CA GLU A 89 12.54 13.08 -9.17
C GLU A 89 13.08 13.15 -7.75
N THR A 90 12.35 12.57 -6.80
CA THR A 90 12.81 12.52 -5.42
C THR A 90 14.12 11.73 -5.28
N LEU A 91 14.27 10.60 -6.00
CA LEU A 91 15.52 9.86 -6.03
C LEU A 91 16.65 10.67 -6.69
N ALA A 92 16.37 11.43 -7.75
CA ALA A 92 17.34 12.31 -8.39
C ALA A 92 17.81 13.44 -7.47
N CYS A 93 16.89 14.09 -6.74
CA CYS A 93 17.24 15.10 -5.73
C CYS A 93 18.10 14.52 -4.60
N LEU A 94 17.79 13.30 -4.17
CA LEU A 94 18.53 12.59 -3.13
C LEU A 94 19.85 11.98 -3.61
N ALA A 95 20.09 11.91 -4.93
CA ALA A 95 21.32 11.35 -5.50
C ALA A 95 22.59 12.03 -4.98
N SER A 96 22.51 13.34 -4.73
CA SER A 96 23.61 14.15 -4.16
C SER A 96 23.94 13.83 -2.70
N LYS A 97 23.02 13.20 -1.97
CA LYS A 97 23.14 12.93 -0.52
C LYS A 97 23.49 11.48 -0.18
N ILE A 98 23.40 10.57 -1.15
CA ILE A 98 23.57 9.14 -0.96
C ILE A 98 24.90 8.72 -1.58
N ASP A 99 25.83 8.25 -0.76
CA ASP A 99 27.17 7.84 -1.22
C ASP A 99 27.35 6.31 -1.31
N SER A 100 26.42 5.53 -0.76
CA SER A 100 26.48 4.07 -0.71
C SER A 100 25.32 3.41 -1.44
N ASP A 101 25.36 2.08 -1.55
CA ASP A 101 24.22 1.30 -2.00
C ASP A 101 23.01 1.56 -1.09
N PHE A 102 21.81 1.46 -1.66
CA PHE A 102 20.60 1.87 -0.97
C PHE A 102 19.43 0.93 -1.22
N VAL A 103 18.50 0.89 -0.29
CA VAL A 103 17.28 0.10 -0.36
C VAL A 103 16.09 1.04 -0.42
N VAL A 104 15.27 0.90 -1.45
CA VAL A 104 13.98 1.60 -1.56
C VAL A 104 12.92 0.71 -0.94
N LEU A 105 12.25 1.24 0.08
CA LEU A 105 11.22 0.57 0.85
C LEU A 105 9.91 1.35 0.81
N PRO A 106 8.77 0.67 0.74
CA PRO A 106 7.49 1.33 1.01
C PRO A 106 7.24 1.44 2.51
N CYS A 107 6.38 2.36 2.93
CA CYS A 107 5.97 2.52 4.34
C CYS A 107 4.92 1.50 4.82
N ASP A 108 4.36 0.68 3.90
CA ASP A 108 3.09 -0.03 4.10
C ASP A 108 3.17 -1.56 4.03
N PHE A 109 4.35 -2.12 4.25
CA PHE A 109 4.54 -3.58 4.22
C PHE A 109 4.66 -4.17 5.62
N ILE A 110 4.12 -5.38 5.76
CA ILE A 110 4.23 -6.22 6.95
C ILE A 110 4.74 -7.58 6.48
N THR A 111 5.85 -8.01 7.07
CA THR A 111 6.49 -9.27 6.70
C THR A 111 7.14 -9.95 7.89
N ASP A 112 7.16 -11.28 7.84
CA ASP A 112 7.91 -12.12 8.79
C ASP A 112 9.34 -12.40 8.29
N LEU A 113 9.72 -11.91 7.12
CA LEU A 113 11.00 -12.19 6.49
C LEU A 113 12.13 -11.37 7.11
N ASP A 114 13.26 -12.03 7.35
CA ASP A 114 14.46 -11.39 7.86
C ASP A 114 15.09 -10.49 6.78
N PRO A 115 15.36 -9.19 7.07
CA PRO A 115 16.04 -8.30 6.13
C PRO A 115 17.37 -8.85 5.63
N GLU A 116 18.13 -9.58 6.44
CA GLU A 116 19.44 -10.10 6.03
C GLU A 116 19.30 -11.10 4.87
N GLN A 117 18.20 -11.86 4.82
CA GLN A 117 17.92 -12.77 3.72
C GLN A 117 17.75 -12.01 2.40
N LEU A 118 17.00 -10.90 2.39
CA LEU A 118 16.83 -10.07 1.20
C LEU A 118 18.16 -9.48 0.73
N LEU A 119 18.94 -8.93 1.67
CA LEU A 119 20.23 -8.33 1.35
C LEU A 119 21.23 -9.39 0.86
N SER A 120 21.20 -10.61 1.40
CA SER A 120 22.04 -11.72 0.96
C SER A 120 21.76 -12.13 -0.48
N VAL A 121 20.49 -12.11 -0.91
CA VAL A 121 20.10 -12.37 -2.31
C VAL A 121 20.69 -11.32 -3.23
N HIS A 122 20.63 -10.04 -2.85
CA HIS A 122 21.27 -8.98 -3.65
C HIS A 122 22.79 -9.14 -3.71
N ARG A 123 23.45 -9.48 -2.60
CA ARG A 123 24.91 -9.74 -2.55
C ARG A 123 25.33 -10.94 -3.41
N ALA A 124 24.48 -11.96 -3.50
CA ALA A 124 24.73 -13.13 -4.33
C ALA A 124 24.45 -12.87 -5.83
N SER A 125 23.73 -11.79 -6.15
CA SER A 125 23.40 -11.45 -7.53
C SER A 125 24.64 -11.00 -8.33
N ASP A 126 24.63 -11.22 -9.66
CA ASP A 126 25.73 -10.82 -10.54
C ASP A 126 26.07 -9.32 -10.40
N ILE A 127 27.34 -8.97 -10.57
CA ILE A 127 27.85 -7.61 -10.47
C ILE A 127 27.17 -6.67 -11.48
N LYS A 128 26.68 -7.23 -12.58
CA LYS A 128 25.92 -6.49 -13.60
C LYS A 128 24.49 -6.16 -13.20
N ASN A 129 23.98 -6.68 -12.09
CA ASN A 129 22.66 -6.34 -11.61
C ASN A 129 22.70 -5.03 -10.84
N LEU A 130 22.17 -3.96 -11.43
CA LEU A 130 22.07 -2.65 -10.79
C LEU A 130 21.02 -2.63 -9.68
N VAL A 131 19.92 -3.35 -9.90
CA VAL A 131 18.77 -3.39 -9.00
C VAL A 131 18.31 -4.82 -8.82
N THR A 132 17.92 -5.19 -7.60
CA THR A 132 17.15 -6.39 -7.30
C THR A 132 15.77 -5.99 -6.78
N GLY A 133 14.74 -6.27 -7.56
CA GLY A 133 13.34 -6.12 -7.16
C GLY A 133 12.78 -7.42 -6.60
N PHE A 134 12.08 -7.34 -5.48
CA PHE A 134 11.48 -8.52 -4.86
C PHE A 134 10.01 -8.68 -5.23
N TYR A 135 9.61 -9.92 -5.54
CA TYR A 135 8.26 -10.28 -5.95
C TYR A 135 7.76 -11.46 -5.14
N TYR A 136 6.46 -11.52 -4.90
CA TYR A 136 5.85 -12.58 -4.09
C TYR A 136 4.61 -13.12 -4.77
N ARG A 137 4.24 -14.36 -4.44
CA ARG A 137 2.95 -14.92 -4.83
C ARG A 137 1.96 -14.65 -3.70
N ASN A 138 0.77 -14.18 -4.04
CA ASN A 138 -0.27 -14.00 -3.03
C ASN A 138 -0.69 -15.37 -2.49
N THR A 139 -0.55 -15.57 -1.17
CA THR A 139 -1.02 -16.78 -0.49
C THR A 139 -2.36 -16.58 0.21
N ILE A 140 -2.93 -15.37 0.14
CA ILE A 140 -4.11 -14.97 0.91
C ILE A 140 -5.30 -14.78 -0.02
N GLU A 141 -6.24 -15.74 0.02
CA GLU A 141 -7.45 -15.79 -0.80
C GLU A 141 -8.38 -14.57 -0.61
N SER A 142 -8.41 -13.97 0.59
CA SER A 142 -9.28 -12.83 0.91
C SER A 142 -8.90 -11.54 0.16
N ILE A 143 -7.66 -11.45 -0.29
CA ILE A 143 -7.15 -10.31 -1.07
C ILE A 143 -7.34 -10.55 -2.58
N ASP A 144 -7.33 -11.81 -3.01
CA ASP A 144 -7.38 -12.22 -4.43
C ASP A 144 -8.79 -12.14 -5.03
N THR A 145 -9.82 -12.46 -4.22
CA THR A 145 -11.23 -12.57 -4.66
C THR A 145 -11.84 -11.25 -5.17
N LYS A 146 -11.30 -10.09 -4.84
CA LYS A 146 -11.89 -8.78 -5.21
C LYS A 146 -11.28 -8.11 -6.47
N LYS A 147 -10.40 -8.76 -7.25
CA LYS A 147 -9.67 -8.11 -8.38
C LYS A 147 -8.85 -6.86 -7.97
N VAL A 148 -8.62 -6.63 -6.68
CA VAL A 148 -7.98 -5.42 -6.12
C VAL A 148 -6.47 -5.42 -6.34
N LEU A 149 -5.85 -6.60 -6.28
CA LEU A 149 -4.46 -6.80 -6.69
C LEU A 149 -4.47 -7.48 -8.05
N GLY A 150 -4.54 -6.68 -9.12
CA GLY A 150 -4.26 -7.17 -10.46
C GLY A 150 -2.75 -7.24 -10.64
N PRO A 151 -2.11 -8.43 -10.65
CA PRO A 151 -0.70 -8.52 -10.96
C PRO A 151 -0.46 -8.00 -12.38
N ASP A 152 0.54 -7.14 -12.50
CA ASP A 152 1.08 -6.73 -13.80
C ASP A 152 1.63 -7.97 -14.51
N VAL A 153 1.56 -7.97 -15.84
CA VAL A 153 2.19 -9.01 -16.66
C VAL A 153 3.69 -8.76 -16.65
N LEU A 154 4.43 -9.63 -15.94
CA LEU A 154 5.87 -9.53 -15.81
C LEU A 154 6.55 -10.38 -16.88
N LEU A 155 7.41 -9.77 -17.69
CA LEU A 155 8.30 -10.49 -18.60
C LEU A 155 9.68 -10.64 -17.97
N HIS A 156 10.10 -11.88 -17.73
CA HIS A 156 11.38 -12.18 -17.09
C HIS A 156 12.03 -13.43 -17.70
N THR A 157 13.32 -13.63 -17.49
CA THR A 157 13.98 -14.91 -17.82
C THR A 157 13.54 -16.01 -16.84
N PRO A 158 13.73 -17.31 -17.12
CA PRO A 158 13.40 -18.35 -16.16
C PRO A 158 14.18 -18.13 -14.85
N PHE A 159 13.56 -18.45 -13.72
CA PHE A 159 14.22 -18.36 -12.43
C PHE A 159 15.33 -19.41 -12.35
N ASP A 160 16.52 -18.98 -11.93
CA ASP A 160 17.65 -19.87 -11.64
C ASP A 160 17.39 -20.66 -10.34
N LYS A 161 18.29 -21.60 -10.01
CA LYS A 161 18.25 -22.42 -8.79
C LYS A 161 18.19 -21.59 -7.51
N ASP A 162 18.74 -20.38 -7.55
CA ASP A 162 18.75 -19.43 -6.44
C ASP A 162 17.52 -18.50 -6.40
N GLY A 163 16.52 -18.74 -7.29
CA GLY A 163 15.27 -17.97 -7.31
C GLY A 163 15.39 -16.57 -7.90
N GLN A 164 16.44 -16.31 -8.68
CA GLN A 164 16.68 -15.05 -9.38
C GLN A 164 16.37 -15.17 -10.87
N ALA A 165 15.82 -14.12 -11.46
CA ALA A 165 15.58 -13.97 -12.89
C ALA A 165 16.01 -12.57 -13.33
N VAL A 166 16.20 -12.34 -14.63
CA VAL A 166 16.42 -11.00 -15.18
C VAL A 166 15.08 -10.41 -15.62
N LEU A 167 14.78 -9.19 -15.18
CA LEU A 167 13.61 -8.43 -15.62
C LEU A 167 13.81 -7.96 -17.06
N LEU A 168 12.83 -8.20 -17.92
CA LEU A 168 12.87 -7.80 -19.32
C LEU A 168 11.91 -6.65 -19.62
N ASP A 169 10.65 -6.79 -19.17
CA ASP A 169 9.62 -5.74 -19.27
C ASP A 169 8.49 -6.02 -18.26
N ALA A 170 7.62 -5.04 -18.05
CA ALA A 170 6.44 -5.16 -17.19
C ALA A 170 5.27 -4.38 -17.81
N TYR A 171 4.08 -4.99 -17.84
CA TYR A 171 2.87 -4.38 -18.43
C TYR A 171 1.74 -4.35 -17.44
N GLU A 172 1.04 -3.23 -17.39
CA GLU A 172 -0.14 -3.10 -16.53
C GLU A 172 -1.27 -4.00 -17.02
N ARG A 173 -1.97 -4.62 -16.08
CA ARG A 173 -3.04 -5.56 -16.41
C ARG A 173 -4.21 -4.93 -17.18
N GLN A 174 -4.51 -3.66 -16.93
CA GLN A 174 -5.55 -2.90 -17.64
C GLN A 174 -5.20 -2.77 -19.12
N PHE A 175 -4.00 -2.28 -19.41
CA PHE A 175 -3.48 -2.17 -20.78
C PHE A 175 -3.61 -3.48 -21.59
N VAL A 176 -3.27 -4.63 -20.99
CA VAL A 176 -3.38 -5.93 -21.67
C VAL A 176 -4.83 -6.37 -21.87
N LYS A 177 -5.74 -6.02 -20.94
CA LYS A 177 -7.17 -6.31 -21.08
C LYS A 177 -7.82 -5.46 -22.16
N ASP A 178 -7.47 -4.19 -22.21
CA ASP A 178 -8.06 -3.22 -23.12
C ASP A 178 -7.62 -3.52 -24.55
N ASN A 179 -6.33 -3.79 -24.75
CA ASN A 179 -5.76 -4.10 -26.06
C ASN A 179 -5.99 -5.56 -26.49
N LYS A 180 -6.30 -6.48 -25.57
CA LYS A 180 -6.47 -7.93 -25.82
C LYS A 180 -5.24 -8.65 -26.39
N HIS A 181 -4.12 -7.96 -26.57
CA HIS A 181 -2.83 -8.51 -26.96
C HIS A 181 -1.72 -7.96 -26.05
N LEU A 182 -0.56 -8.63 -26.09
CA LEU A 182 0.64 -8.21 -25.38
C LEU A 182 1.74 -7.95 -26.41
N ASP A 183 2.13 -6.68 -26.57
CA ASP A 183 3.14 -6.29 -27.56
C ASP A 183 4.55 -6.49 -27.03
N VAL A 184 5.16 -7.59 -27.44
CA VAL A 184 6.54 -7.93 -27.09
C VAL A 184 7.47 -7.59 -28.25
N ARG A 185 8.46 -6.72 -28.01
CA ARG A 185 9.44 -6.33 -29.04
C ARG A 185 10.31 -7.52 -29.44
N MET A 186 10.36 -7.81 -30.75
CA MET A 186 11.19 -8.91 -31.29
C MET A 186 12.67 -8.79 -30.93
N ALA A 187 13.22 -7.58 -30.86
CA ALA A 187 14.62 -7.35 -30.46
C ALA A 187 14.96 -7.91 -29.06
N MET A 188 13.98 -7.89 -28.14
CA MET A 188 14.12 -8.49 -26.82
C MET A 188 14.21 -10.01 -26.91
N LEU A 189 13.35 -10.64 -27.70
CA LEU A 189 13.31 -12.10 -27.87
C LEU A 189 14.57 -12.64 -28.58
N TRP A 190 15.15 -11.87 -29.51
CA TRP A 190 16.43 -12.23 -30.14
C TRP A 190 17.59 -12.25 -29.13
N LYS A 191 17.58 -11.36 -28.13
CA LYS A 191 18.59 -11.34 -27.06
C LYS A 191 18.30 -12.37 -25.96
N PHE A 192 17.02 -12.60 -25.66
CA PHE A 192 16.52 -13.46 -24.60
C PHE A 192 15.50 -14.46 -25.16
N GLY A 193 16.00 -15.56 -25.74
CA GLY A 193 15.16 -16.59 -26.38
C GLY A 193 14.32 -17.45 -25.42
N ASN A 194 14.47 -17.26 -24.11
CA ASN A 194 13.78 -18.01 -23.05
C ASN A 194 12.89 -17.10 -22.17
N ALA A 195 12.37 -16.00 -22.70
CA ALA A 195 11.48 -15.11 -21.95
C ALA A 195 10.22 -15.84 -21.47
N VAL A 196 9.84 -15.59 -20.22
CA VAL A 196 8.65 -16.12 -19.53
C VAL A 196 7.75 -14.95 -19.17
N ALA A 197 6.46 -15.07 -19.49
CA ALA A 197 5.43 -14.15 -19.04
C ALA A 197 4.74 -14.72 -17.81
N SER A 198 4.76 -13.99 -16.69
CA SER A 198 4.13 -14.40 -15.44
C SER A 198 3.07 -13.40 -15.02
N THR A 199 1.91 -13.92 -14.61
CA THR A 199 0.81 -13.16 -14.00
C THR A 199 0.65 -13.48 -12.52
N ASP A 200 1.46 -14.37 -11.95
CA ASP A 200 1.21 -14.86 -10.59
C ASP A 200 2.03 -14.09 -9.54
N LEU A 201 2.87 -13.17 -9.99
CA LEU A 201 3.82 -12.43 -9.18
C LEU A 201 3.31 -11.02 -8.91
N LEU A 202 3.26 -10.65 -7.63
CA LEU A 202 2.97 -9.31 -7.16
C LEU A 202 4.26 -8.61 -6.76
N TYR A 203 4.31 -7.30 -7.00
CA TYR A 203 5.44 -6.47 -6.62
C TYR A 203 5.41 -6.15 -5.12
N THR A 204 6.55 -6.32 -4.44
CA THR A 204 6.72 -5.87 -3.05
C THR A 204 6.95 -4.36 -2.96
N SER A 205 7.47 -3.75 -4.03
CA SER A 205 8.15 -2.43 -4.06
C SER A 205 9.35 -2.30 -3.14
N ILE A 206 9.92 -3.42 -2.70
CA ILE A 206 11.24 -3.44 -2.09
C ILE A 206 12.24 -3.59 -3.23
N TYR A 207 13.14 -2.62 -3.36
CA TYR A 207 14.23 -2.64 -4.33
C TYR A 207 15.55 -2.42 -3.61
N VAL A 208 16.52 -3.30 -3.85
CA VAL A 208 17.91 -3.10 -3.41
C VAL A 208 18.70 -2.62 -4.61
N CYS A 209 19.26 -1.43 -4.51
CA CYS A 209 19.88 -0.69 -5.60
C CYS A 209 21.34 -0.43 -5.30
N ARG A 210 22.18 -0.56 -6.33
CA ARG A 210 23.58 -0.14 -6.26
C ARG A 210 23.72 1.34 -6.52
N ARG A 211 24.78 1.95 -5.98
CA ARG A 211 25.04 3.39 -6.14
C ARG A 211 25.03 3.90 -7.59
N PRO A 212 25.53 3.18 -8.62
CA PRO A 212 25.52 3.67 -10.00
C PRO A 212 24.13 3.95 -10.56
N VAL A 213 23.07 3.41 -9.95
CA VAL A 213 21.68 3.72 -10.34
C VAL A 213 21.40 5.21 -10.20
N LEU A 214 21.90 5.86 -9.15
CA LEU A 214 21.67 7.28 -8.90
C LEU A 214 22.42 8.17 -9.91
N ASP A 215 23.61 7.76 -10.35
CA ASP A 215 24.35 8.51 -11.38
C ASP A 215 23.58 8.52 -12.70
N ILE A 216 22.99 7.38 -13.08
CA ILE A 216 22.15 7.24 -14.27
C ILE A 216 20.86 8.08 -14.17
N LEU A 217 20.39 8.35 -12.95
CA LEU A 217 19.22 9.21 -12.71
C LEU A 217 19.59 10.69 -12.69
N SER A 218 20.80 11.05 -12.25
CA SER A 218 21.25 12.45 -12.15
C SER A 218 21.94 12.97 -13.42
N GLU A 219 22.52 12.10 -14.24
CA GLU A 219 23.28 12.50 -15.43
C GLU A 219 22.48 12.34 -16.73
N ALA A 220 22.40 13.45 -17.45
CA ALA A 220 21.90 13.63 -18.80
C ALA A 220 22.81 12.96 -19.85
N ASP A 221 22.93 11.63 -19.82
CA ASP A 221 23.53 10.90 -20.95
C ASP A 221 22.46 10.80 -22.06
N GLU A 222 22.59 11.58 -23.13
CA GLU A 222 21.60 11.66 -24.23
C GLU A 222 21.24 10.28 -24.82
N ASP A 223 22.16 9.30 -24.72
CA ASP A 223 22.00 7.94 -25.22
C ASP A 223 21.54 6.91 -24.17
N ALA A 224 21.54 7.23 -22.87
CA ALA A 224 21.31 6.26 -21.79
C ALA A 224 20.45 6.78 -20.61
N SER A 225 20.03 8.05 -20.67
CA SER A 225 19.19 8.70 -19.68
C SER A 225 17.80 8.07 -19.64
N VAL A 226 17.33 7.80 -18.43
CA VAL A 226 15.95 7.40 -18.19
C VAL A 226 15.21 8.68 -17.85
N ALA A 227 14.31 9.15 -18.72
CA ALA A 227 13.48 10.31 -18.40
C ALA A 227 12.78 10.06 -17.05
N VAL A 228 13.04 10.94 -16.08
CA VAL A 228 12.65 10.79 -14.67
C VAL A 228 11.29 11.44 -14.41
N GLU A 229 10.93 12.44 -15.23
CA GLU A 229 9.71 13.23 -15.14
C GLU A 229 8.45 12.36 -15.23
N ASN A 230 7.51 12.57 -14.30
CA ASN A 230 6.21 11.89 -14.24
C ASN A 230 6.26 10.34 -14.10
N LYS A 231 7.37 9.76 -13.61
CA LYS A 231 7.50 8.29 -13.47
C LYS A 231 7.47 7.78 -12.04
N THR A 232 6.61 6.78 -11.82
CA THR A 232 6.60 5.96 -10.60
C THR A 232 7.81 5.03 -10.54
N VAL A 233 8.14 4.52 -9.35
CA VAL A 233 9.26 3.56 -9.17
C VAL A 233 9.12 2.35 -10.10
N HIS A 234 7.91 1.84 -10.29
CA HIS A 234 7.69 0.68 -11.16
C HIS A 234 7.99 1.00 -12.63
N LYS A 235 7.52 2.15 -13.14
CA LYS A 235 7.83 2.64 -14.49
C LYS A 235 9.34 2.90 -14.64
N LEU A 236 10.00 3.39 -13.60
CA LEU A 236 11.44 3.59 -13.59
C LEU A 236 12.21 2.26 -13.69
N MET A 237 11.85 1.27 -12.88
CA MET A 237 12.45 -0.07 -12.92
C MET A 237 12.19 -0.77 -14.27
N ARG A 238 11.00 -0.58 -14.85
CA ARG A 238 10.69 -1.05 -16.20
C ARG A 238 11.63 -0.42 -17.24
N ASN A 239 11.88 0.89 -17.18
CA ASN A 239 12.79 1.56 -18.12
C ASN A 239 14.23 1.08 -17.95
N PHE A 240 14.69 0.90 -16.70
CA PHE A 240 15.99 0.29 -16.44
C PHE A 240 16.08 -1.13 -17.03
N ALA A 241 15.02 -1.93 -16.97
CA ALA A 241 15.01 -3.27 -17.53
C ALA A 241 15.11 -3.24 -19.07
N ARG A 242 14.41 -2.29 -19.68
CA ARG A 242 14.42 -2.07 -21.15
C ARG A 242 15.78 -1.67 -21.68
N ARG A 243 16.62 -1.01 -20.88
CA ARG A 243 18.00 -0.65 -21.27
C ARG A 243 18.86 -1.85 -21.65
N THR A 244 18.58 -3.03 -21.08
CA THR A 244 19.33 -4.26 -21.39
C THR A 244 19.20 -4.68 -22.86
N TRP A 245 18.03 -4.44 -23.47
CA TRP A 245 17.72 -4.90 -24.80
C TRP A 245 17.48 -3.79 -25.84
N GLN A 246 17.09 -2.58 -25.45
CA GLN A 246 16.88 -1.47 -26.38
C GLN A 246 18.18 -0.91 -26.94
N HIS A 247 19.25 -0.83 -26.15
CA HIS A 247 20.52 -0.29 -26.63
C HIS A 247 21.32 -1.32 -27.43
N ARG A 248 22.14 -0.82 -28.36
CA ARG A 248 23.07 -1.63 -29.15
C ARG A 248 24.14 -2.29 -28.28
N LYS A 249 24.57 -1.61 -27.21
CA LYS A 249 25.49 -2.15 -26.19
C LYS A 249 24.70 -2.90 -25.12
N LYS A 250 25.27 -3.99 -24.59
CA LYS A 250 24.69 -4.71 -23.45
C LYS A 250 24.92 -3.88 -22.19
N LEU A 251 23.93 -3.10 -21.81
CA LEU A 251 23.91 -2.38 -20.54
C LEU A 251 23.53 -3.31 -19.39
N ASP A 252 23.75 -2.83 -18.18
CA ASP A 252 23.53 -3.56 -16.95
C ASP A 252 22.08 -4.00 -16.75
N THR A 253 21.88 -5.08 -15.99
CA THR A 253 20.62 -5.80 -15.83
C THR A 253 19.88 -5.47 -14.54
N ILE A 254 18.60 -5.83 -14.49
CA ILE A 254 17.81 -5.85 -13.25
C ILE A 254 17.49 -7.29 -12.90
N ALA A 255 17.70 -7.65 -11.64
CA ALA A 255 17.29 -8.93 -11.09
C ALA A 255 15.87 -8.85 -10.49
N VAL A 256 15.10 -9.90 -10.73
CA VAL A 256 13.82 -10.25 -10.10
C VAL A 256 14.11 -11.39 -9.14
N ALA A 257 13.88 -11.17 -7.85
CA ALA A 257 14.00 -12.21 -6.84
C ALA A 257 12.62 -12.60 -6.32
N GLN A 258 12.31 -13.90 -6.31
CA GLN A 258 11.06 -14.38 -5.75
C GLN A 258 11.19 -14.63 -4.24
N LEU A 259 10.28 -14.09 -3.45
CA LEU A 259 10.20 -14.38 -2.02
C LEU A 259 9.77 -15.84 -1.79
N PRO A 260 10.30 -16.50 -0.73
CA PRO A 260 9.89 -17.85 -0.37
C PRO A 260 8.37 -17.94 -0.15
N ALA A 261 7.74 -18.98 -0.68
CA ALA A 261 6.28 -19.16 -0.56
C ALA A 261 5.79 -19.36 0.90
N SER A 262 6.70 -19.69 1.82
CA SER A 262 6.41 -19.80 3.25
C SER A 262 6.42 -18.46 3.99
N ALA A 263 6.98 -17.40 3.40
CA ALA A 263 7.08 -16.10 4.01
C ALA A 263 5.76 -15.34 3.85
N CYS A 264 5.24 -14.76 4.93
CA CYS A 264 4.11 -13.85 4.83
C CYS A 264 4.62 -12.47 4.39
N TYR A 265 4.01 -11.94 3.33
CA TYR A 265 4.21 -10.56 2.88
C TYR A 265 2.84 -9.96 2.57
N ILE A 266 2.49 -8.91 3.29
CA ILE A 266 1.22 -8.19 3.09
C ILE A 266 1.55 -6.73 2.90
N ARG A 267 0.95 -6.14 1.86
CA ARG A 267 1.02 -4.71 1.64
C ARG A 267 -0.32 -4.07 1.95
N ALA A 268 -0.34 -3.23 2.98
CA ALA A 268 -1.52 -2.50 3.42
C ALA A 268 -1.79 -1.27 2.54
N ASN A 269 -1.93 -1.47 1.23
CA ASN A 269 -2.25 -0.42 0.26
C ASN A 269 -3.76 -0.34 -0.07
N ASN A 270 -4.54 -1.32 0.38
CA ASN A 270 -5.97 -1.41 0.17
C ASN A 270 -6.66 -1.86 1.47
N LEU A 271 -7.94 -1.53 1.63
CA LEU A 271 -8.69 -1.77 2.86
C LEU A 271 -8.79 -3.28 3.22
N PRO A 272 -9.06 -4.21 2.28
CA PRO A 272 -9.00 -5.64 2.56
C PRO A 272 -7.63 -6.12 3.07
N ALA A 273 -6.53 -5.67 2.45
CA ALA A 273 -5.17 -6.02 2.84
C ALA A 273 -4.79 -5.40 4.18
N TYR A 274 -5.29 -4.20 4.49
CA TYR A 274 -5.14 -3.58 5.80
C TYR A 274 -5.86 -4.36 6.91
N LEU A 275 -7.08 -4.83 6.64
CA LEU A 275 -7.83 -5.69 7.55
C LEU A 275 -7.12 -7.03 7.77
N GLU A 276 -6.58 -7.61 6.70
CA GLU A 276 -5.85 -8.88 6.78
C GLU A 276 -4.49 -8.72 7.47
N ALA A 277 -3.78 -7.60 7.25
CA ALA A 277 -2.55 -7.28 7.95
C ALA A 277 -2.75 -7.26 9.47
N ASN A 278 -3.85 -6.63 9.93
CA ASN A 278 -4.24 -6.65 11.33
C ASN A 278 -4.51 -8.09 11.82
N ARG A 279 -5.26 -8.89 11.06
CA ARG A 279 -5.53 -10.30 11.41
C ARG A 279 -4.27 -11.14 11.48
N HIS A 280 -3.32 -10.93 10.57
CA HIS A 280 -2.06 -11.66 10.53
C HIS A 280 -1.24 -11.39 11.79
N ILE A 281 -1.04 -10.11 12.14
CA ILE A 281 -0.29 -9.73 13.36
C ILE A 281 -0.96 -10.29 14.61
N MET A 282 -2.30 -10.25 14.69
CA MET A 282 -3.03 -10.84 15.82
C MET A 282 -2.84 -12.35 15.91
N LYS A 283 -2.82 -13.06 14.78
CA LYS A 283 -2.57 -14.51 14.73
C LYS A 283 -1.14 -14.85 15.16
N VAL A 284 -0.15 -14.07 14.72
CA VAL A 284 1.25 -14.24 15.13
C VAL A 284 1.39 -14.00 16.64
N ARG A 285 0.84 -12.90 17.16
CA ARG A 285 0.83 -12.60 18.60
C ARG A 285 0.15 -13.70 19.42
N ALA A 286 -1.02 -14.17 19.00
CA ALA A 286 -1.73 -15.25 19.70
C ALA A 286 -0.90 -16.54 19.73
N ARG A 287 -0.20 -16.85 18.63
CA ARG A 287 0.72 -17.99 18.54
C ARG A 287 1.93 -17.82 19.46
N ASP A 288 2.51 -16.63 19.51
CA ASP A 288 3.68 -16.35 20.35
C ASP A 288 3.32 -16.36 21.84
N MET A 289 2.15 -15.81 22.20
CA MET A 289 1.59 -15.89 23.56
C MET A 289 1.27 -17.32 23.98
N ALA A 290 0.83 -18.17 23.04
CA ALA A 290 0.63 -19.58 23.29
C ALA A 290 1.96 -20.34 23.51
N LYS A 291 3.03 -19.94 22.82
CA LYS A 291 4.37 -20.53 22.96
C LYS A 291 5.11 -20.07 24.21
N SER A 292 4.98 -18.80 24.60
CA SER A 292 5.66 -18.25 25.77
C SER A 292 5.06 -18.72 27.10
N GLY A 293 3.94 -19.45 27.09
CA GLY A 293 3.24 -19.88 28.30
C GLY A 293 2.65 -18.73 29.12
N THR A 294 2.90 -17.48 28.72
CA THR A 294 2.25 -16.27 29.22
C THR A 294 0.94 -16.08 28.49
N ALA A 295 0.08 -17.10 28.50
CA ALA A 295 -1.34 -16.81 28.36
C ALA A 295 -1.65 -15.79 29.45
N ALA A 296 -1.98 -14.56 29.07
CA ALA A 296 -2.41 -13.56 30.03
C ALA A 296 -3.42 -14.26 30.93
N ALA A 297 -3.09 -14.36 32.23
CA ALA A 297 -4.00 -14.91 33.21
C ALA A 297 -5.33 -14.20 32.96
N PRO A 298 -6.45 -14.93 32.81
CA PRO A 298 -7.72 -14.29 32.51
C PRO A 298 -7.94 -13.26 33.61
N ALA A 299 -7.88 -11.97 33.24
CA ALA A 299 -8.22 -10.88 34.15
C ALA A 299 -9.54 -11.29 34.81
N ALA A 300 -9.54 -11.26 36.14
CA ALA A 300 -10.58 -11.86 36.97
C ALA A 300 -11.95 -11.67 36.33
N LYS A 301 -12.64 -12.78 36.03
CA LYS A 301 -14.01 -12.77 35.49
C LYS A 301 -14.94 -12.10 36.50
N GLU A 302 -14.98 -10.78 36.49
CA GLU A 302 -16.05 -10.04 37.13
C GLU A 302 -17.35 -10.40 36.40
N LYS A 303 -18.35 -10.84 37.17
CA LYS A 303 -19.67 -11.21 36.64
C LYS A 303 -20.29 -9.98 35.97
N GLY A 304 -20.18 -9.89 34.65
CA GLY A 304 -20.67 -8.77 33.85
C GLY A 304 -19.61 -8.12 32.96
N ALA A 305 -18.32 -8.43 33.16
CA ALA A 305 -17.23 -7.88 32.37
C ALA A 305 -17.29 -8.29 30.89
N ALA A 306 -16.73 -7.43 30.05
CA ALA A 306 -16.56 -7.66 28.63
C ALA A 306 -15.68 -8.88 28.37
N LEU A 307 -16.07 -9.71 27.40
CA LEU A 307 -15.29 -10.88 26.97
C LEU A 307 -14.36 -10.48 25.84
N VAL A 308 -13.07 -10.38 26.13
CA VAL A 308 -12.02 -10.15 25.13
C VAL A 308 -11.38 -11.50 24.77
N GLY A 309 -11.39 -11.85 23.47
CA GLY A 309 -10.72 -13.04 22.97
C GLY A 309 -9.19 -12.88 22.92
N ASN A 310 -8.45 -13.98 23.01
CA ASN A 310 -6.98 -13.98 22.95
C ASN A 310 -6.41 -13.45 21.62
N ASP A 311 -7.23 -13.47 20.57
CA ASP A 311 -6.89 -12.95 19.24
C ASP A 311 -7.33 -11.48 19.06
N SER A 312 -7.66 -10.78 20.14
CA SER A 312 -8.13 -9.39 20.14
C SER A 312 -7.15 -8.48 20.88
N LEU A 313 -7.05 -7.22 20.42
CA LEU A 313 -6.22 -6.19 21.04
C LEU A 313 -7.11 -5.02 21.45
N VAL A 314 -6.84 -4.47 22.63
CA VAL A 314 -7.58 -3.35 23.20
C VAL A 314 -6.56 -2.28 23.56
N GLY A 315 -6.74 -1.06 23.03
CA GLY A 315 -5.86 0.07 23.25
C GLY A 315 -6.01 0.69 24.63
N ASP A 316 -5.04 1.53 24.98
CA ASP A 316 -4.98 2.19 26.29
C ASP A 316 -6.18 3.13 26.48
N GLU A 317 -6.60 3.31 27.74
CA GLU A 317 -7.70 4.18 28.15
C GLU A 317 -9.06 3.88 27.50
N SER A 318 -9.23 2.67 26.94
CA SER A 318 -10.51 2.25 26.37
C SER A 318 -11.43 1.63 27.43
N ALA A 319 -12.71 2.00 27.35
CA ALA A 319 -13.75 1.53 28.27
C ALA A 319 -14.66 0.52 27.57
N LEU A 320 -14.76 -0.70 28.12
CA LEU A 320 -15.61 -1.76 27.61
C LEU A 320 -16.86 -1.96 28.49
N GLY A 321 -18.04 -1.77 27.90
CA GLY A 321 -19.32 -1.95 28.57
C GLY A 321 -19.66 -3.40 28.87
N ALA A 322 -20.52 -3.60 29.87
CA ALA A 322 -20.93 -4.93 30.34
C ALA A 322 -21.57 -5.80 29.23
N LYS A 323 -21.31 -7.11 29.28
CA LYS A 323 -21.79 -8.11 28.31
C LYS A 323 -21.37 -7.88 26.85
N SER A 324 -20.35 -7.07 26.59
CA SER A 324 -19.77 -6.95 25.25
C SER A 324 -18.81 -8.10 24.94
N SER A 325 -18.64 -8.44 23.68
CA SER A 325 -17.71 -9.48 23.22
C SER A 325 -16.87 -9.00 22.04
N VAL A 326 -15.55 -9.12 22.17
CA VAL A 326 -14.58 -8.70 21.15
C VAL A 326 -13.75 -9.91 20.71
N LYS A 327 -13.87 -10.32 19.44
CA LYS A 327 -13.16 -11.48 18.90
C LYS A 327 -12.44 -11.15 17.59
N ARG A 328 -11.15 -11.45 17.48
CA ARG A 328 -10.34 -11.23 16.26
C ARG A 328 -10.37 -9.77 15.80
N SER A 329 -10.46 -8.83 16.75
CA SER A 329 -10.64 -7.41 16.47
C SER A 329 -9.55 -6.60 17.17
N VAL A 330 -9.18 -5.49 16.55
CA VAL A 330 -8.24 -4.50 17.11
C VAL A 330 -9.05 -3.26 17.47
N ILE A 331 -8.96 -2.83 18.72
CA ILE A 331 -9.57 -1.60 19.23
C ILE A 331 -8.44 -0.63 19.59
N GLY A 332 -8.52 0.58 19.04
CA GLY A 332 -7.61 1.69 19.29
C GLY A 332 -7.70 2.25 20.71
N SER A 333 -6.93 3.29 20.96
CA SER A 333 -6.89 3.98 22.25
C SER A 333 -8.08 4.93 22.41
N ASN A 334 -8.45 5.23 23.66
CA ASN A 334 -9.52 6.17 24.02
C ASN A 334 -10.89 5.82 23.44
N CYS A 335 -11.15 4.53 23.18
CA CYS A 335 -12.43 4.06 22.66
C CYS A 335 -13.44 3.83 23.79
N THR A 336 -14.68 4.27 23.60
CA THR A 336 -15.79 3.98 24.53
C THR A 336 -16.76 3.00 23.90
N ILE A 337 -16.89 1.80 24.46
CA ILE A 337 -17.77 0.74 23.94
C ILE A 337 -18.91 0.51 24.92
N GLY A 338 -20.14 0.56 24.42
CA GLY A 338 -21.37 0.39 25.17
C GLY A 338 -21.65 -1.05 25.61
N THR A 339 -22.83 -1.26 26.18
CA THR A 339 -23.26 -2.57 26.69
C THR A 339 -23.85 -3.45 25.58
N LYS A 340 -23.69 -4.78 25.72
CA LYS A 340 -24.19 -5.81 24.78
C LYS A 340 -23.66 -5.73 23.34
N CYS A 341 -22.49 -5.15 23.14
CA CYS A 341 -21.88 -5.04 21.80
C CYS A 341 -21.22 -6.35 21.35
N ARG A 342 -21.35 -6.71 20.07
CA ARG A 342 -20.66 -7.84 19.47
C ARG A 342 -19.75 -7.34 18.35
N ILE A 343 -18.43 -7.42 18.56
CA ILE A 343 -17.41 -6.93 17.62
C ILE A 343 -16.58 -8.12 17.16
N THR A 344 -16.61 -8.43 15.86
CA THR A 344 -15.90 -9.59 15.31
C THR A 344 -15.14 -9.25 14.03
N GLY A 345 -13.84 -9.53 14.00
CA GLY A 345 -13.03 -9.30 12.80
C GLY A 345 -12.87 -7.84 12.41
N CYS A 346 -13.07 -6.89 13.34
CA CYS A 346 -13.11 -5.45 13.04
C CYS A 346 -11.81 -4.73 13.40
N VAL A 347 -11.55 -3.61 12.74
CA VAL A 347 -10.52 -2.64 13.14
C VAL A 347 -11.21 -1.35 13.53
N VAL A 348 -11.10 -0.98 14.81
CA VAL A 348 -11.65 0.26 15.38
C VAL A 348 -10.49 1.19 15.69
N LEU A 349 -10.48 2.37 15.07
CA LEU A 349 -9.45 3.38 15.29
C LEU A 349 -9.67 4.17 16.59
N ASP A 350 -8.76 5.08 16.89
CA ASP A 350 -8.73 5.79 18.17
C ASP A 350 -9.90 6.77 18.34
N GLY A 351 -10.35 6.93 19.60
CA GLY A 351 -11.38 7.90 19.97
C GLY A 351 -12.80 7.55 19.50
N THR A 352 -13.03 6.34 18.99
CA THR A 352 -14.36 5.91 18.54
C THR A 352 -15.30 5.70 19.73
N THR A 353 -16.54 6.15 19.60
CA THR A 353 -17.62 5.89 20.55
C THR A 353 -18.64 4.94 19.95
N ILE A 354 -18.81 3.76 20.55
CA ILE A 354 -19.79 2.74 20.15
C ILE A 354 -20.85 2.66 21.25
N SER A 355 -22.11 2.95 20.91
CA SER A 355 -23.25 2.90 21.83
C SER A 355 -23.72 1.46 22.12
N ASN A 356 -24.93 1.28 22.67
CA ASN A 356 -25.40 -0.02 23.15
C ASN A 356 -26.03 -0.87 22.03
N ASP A 357 -25.97 -2.19 22.20
CA ASP A 357 -26.62 -3.17 21.31
C ASP A 357 -26.12 -3.11 19.85
N VAL A 358 -24.83 -2.84 19.65
CA VAL A 358 -24.19 -2.74 18.34
C VAL A 358 -23.57 -4.08 17.92
N VAL A 359 -23.75 -4.46 16.65
CA VAL A 359 -23.14 -5.65 16.04
C VAL A 359 -22.25 -5.21 14.87
N LEU A 360 -20.95 -5.55 14.96
CA LEU A 360 -19.96 -5.24 13.94
C LEU A 360 -19.26 -6.52 13.50
N GLU A 361 -19.25 -6.77 12.20
CA GLU A 361 -18.60 -7.94 11.60
C GLU A 361 -17.74 -7.52 10.41
N ASN A 362 -16.42 -7.74 10.47
CA ASN A 362 -15.47 -7.38 9.40
C ASN A 362 -15.46 -5.90 8.97
N CYS A 363 -15.86 -4.99 9.87
CA CYS A 363 -15.89 -3.55 9.58
C CYS A 363 -14.58 -2.84 9.93
N ILE A 364 -14.32 -1.73 9.21
CA ILE A 364 -13.26 -0.78 9.55
C ILE A 364 -13.94 0.52 10.00
N ILE A 365 -13.60 1.00 11.19
CA ILE A 365 -14.19 2.21 11.77
C ILE A 365 -13.13 3.28 11.93
N GLY A 366 -13.37 4.42 11.28
CA GLY A 366 -12.52 5.61 11.29
C GLY A 366 -12.32 6.23 12.68
N ARG A 367 -11.29 7.06 12.78
CA ARG A 367 -10.93 7.77 14.02
C ARG A 367 -12.08 8.69 14.45
N ALA A 368 -12.36 8.75 15.75
CA ALA A 368 -13.41 9.60 16.31
C ALA A 368 -14.82 9.39 15.72
N ALA A 369 -15.08 8.26 15.04
CA ALA A 369 -16.41 7.92 14.58
C ALA A 369 -17.36 7.63 15.76
N VAL A 370 -18.64 7.93 15.57
CA VAL A 370 -19.69 7.73 16.59
C VAL A 370 -20.73 6.77 16.03
N ILE A 371 -20.87 5.60 16.64
CA ILE A 371 -21.87 4.60 16.27
C ILE A 371 -22.97 4.59 17.31
N ARG A 372 -24.18 5.00 16.93
CA ARG A 372 -25.33 5.08 17.84
C ARG A 372 -25.95 3.71 18.14
N ASP A 373 -27.00 3.68 18.97
CA ASP A 373 -27.56 2.45 19.51
C ASP A 373 -28.25 1.58 18.44
N ARG A 374 -28.24 0.25 18.64
CA ARG A 374 -28.92 -0.75 17.79
C ARG A 374 -28.46 -0.79 16.33
N VAL A 375 -27.19 -0.50 16.06
CA VAL A 375 -26.60 -0.54 14.72
C VAL A 375 -26.07 -1.93 14.38
N ARG A 376 -26.25 -2.39 13.13
CA ARG A 376 -25.60 -3.60 12.61
C ARG A 376 -24.85 -3.32 11.32
N LEU A 377 -23.53 -3.54 11.35
CA LEU A 377 -22.67 -3.36 10.18
C LEU A 377 -21.96 -4.68 9.85
N THR A 378 -21.97 -5.06 8.58
CA THR A 378 -21.24 -6.23 8.08
C THR A 378 -20.39 -5.83 6.88
N SER A 379 -19.07 -5.95 7.01
CA SER A 379 -18.10 -5.57 5.98
C SER A 379 -18.23 -4.12 5.52
N CYS A 380 -18.57 -3.21 6.44
CA CYS A 380 -18.71 -1.79 6.15
C CYS A 380 -17.45 -1.00 6.55
N GLU A 381 -17.25 0.12 5.89
CA GLU A 381 -16.14 1.05 6.11
C GLU A 381 -16.74 2.38 6.55
N VAL A 382 -16.31 2.90 7.70
CA VAL A 382 -16.83 4.16 8.25
C VAL A 382 -15.71 5.20 8.26
N GLU A 383 -15.98 6.38 7.71
CA GLU A 383 -15.05 7.50 7.72
C GLU A 383 -14.80 8.05 9.14
N GLY A 384 -13.64 8.70 9.33
CA GLY A 384 -13.31 9.40 10.57
C GLY A 384 -14.28 10.54 10.85
N GLY A 385 -14.74 10.64 12.10
CA GLY A 385 -15.68 11.68 12.54
C GLY A 385 -17.13 11.50 12.08
N TYR A 386 -17.45 10.47 11.30
CA TYR A 386 -18.83 10.20 10.88
C TYR A 386 -19.69 9.68 12.04
N GLU A 387 -20.95 10.13 12.08
CA GLU A 387 -21.96 9.64 13.04
C GLU A 387 -22.96 8.71 12.35
N VAL A 388 -22.94 7.43 12.71
CA VAL A 388 -23.90 6.44 12.23
C VAL A 388 -25.18 6.51 13.06
N PRO A 389 -26.36 6.77 12.44
CA PRO A 389 -27.62 6.94 13.18
C PRO A 389 -28.11 5.64 13.84
N SER A 390 -28.94 5.78 14.88
CA SER A 390 -29.46 4.65 15.64
C SER A 390 -30.36 3.75 14.78
N GLY A 391 -30.25 2.43 14.94
CA GLY A 391 -31.08 1.46 14.21
C GLY A 391 -30.67 1.25 12.75
N PHE A 392 -29.52 1.76 12.34
CA PHE A 392 -29.01 1.61 10.98
C PHE A 392 -28.44 0.19 10.75
N GLU A 393 -28.80 -0.41 9.62
CA GLU A 393 -28.26 -1.70 9.20
C GLU A 393 -27.68 -1.58 7.78
N ALA A 394 -26.41 -1.95 7.61
CA ALA A 394 -25.75 -1.90 6.30
C ALA A 394 -24.81 -3.10 6.10
N LYS A 395 -24.60 -3.44 4.81
CA LYS A 395 -23.70 -4.52 4.39
C LYS A 395 -22.89 -4.10 3.18
N ASN A 396 -21.57 -4.29 3.22
CA ASN A 396 -20.64 -3.94 2.14
C ASN A 396 -20.78 -2.49 1.67
N ASP A 397 -20.91 -1.56 2.62
CA ASP A 397 -21.15 -0.14 2.33
C ASP A 397 -20.05 0.74 2.90
N VAL A 398 -19.81 1.88 2.25
CA VAL A 398 -18.79 2.86 2.63
C VAL A 398 -19.50 4.12 3.11
N LEU A 399 -19.54 4.31 4.43
CA LEU A 399 -20.18 5.44 5.08
C LEU A 399 -19.21 6.61 5.12
N LYS A 400 -19.36 7.50 4.14
CA LYS A 400 -18.62 8.76 4.06
C LYS A 400 -19.44 9.88 4.67
N GLY A 401 -18.80 10.71 5.49
CA GLY A 401 -19.36 12.01 5.82
C GLY A 401 -19.27 12.88 4.58
N LEU A 402 -20.40 13.44 4.14
CA LEU A 402 -20.35 14.58 3.22
C LEU A 402 -19.71 15.75 3.99
N SER A 403 -18.38 15.79 4.05
CA SER A 403 -17.67 16.98 4.49
C SER A 403 -17.88 18.04 3.41
N MET A 404 -18.68 19.05 3.74
CA MET A 404 -18.85 20.29 2.97
C MET A 404 -17.54 21.12 2.98
N SER A 405 -16.45 20.58 2.47
CA SER A 405 -15.16 21.28 2.41
C SER A 405 -14.44 21.16 1.07
N GLY A 406 -15.12 20.69 0.01
CA GLY A 406 -14.51 20.57 -1.32
C GLY A 406 -15.49 20.52 -2.50
N LEU A 407 -16.68 21.11 -2.37
CA LEU A 407 -17.57 21.30 -3.51
C LEU A 407 -17.46 22.77 -3.92
N ASP A 408 -16.89 23.03 -5.08
CA ASP A 408 -16.97 24.34 -5.73
C ASP A 408 -18.45 24.62 -6.06
N ASP A 409 -18.89 25.88 -5.91
CA ASP A 409 -20.29 26.31 -6.04
C ASP A 409 -20.94 25.96 -7.40
N GLU A 410 -20.16 25.57 -8.42
CA GLU A 410 -20.65 25.15 -9.74
C GLU A 410 -21.17 23.70 -9.79
N GLU A 411 -20.74 22.81 -8.89
CA GLU A 411 -21.25 21.42 -8.84
C GLU A 411 -22.63 21.33 -8.18
N TYR A 412 -23.02 22.33 -7.40
CA TYR A 412 -24.34 22.41 -6.76
C TYR A 412 -25.47 22.69 -7.74
N GLU A 413 -25.24 23.52 -8.77
CA GLU A 413 -26.24 23.82 -9.81
C GLU A 413 -26.44 22.60 -10.73
N ASN A 414 -25.36 21.94 -11.15
CA ASN A 414 -25.43 20.77 -12.05
C ASN A 414 -26.15 19.56 -11.43
N LEU A 415 -26.04 19.35 -10.10
CA LEU A 415 -26.72 18.24 -9.44
C LEU A 415 -28.22 18.48 -9.30
N TYR A 416 -28.66 19.74 -9.16
CA TYR A 416 -30.09 20.09 -9.12
C TYR A 416 -30.72 20.06 -10.52
N GLU A 417 -29.97 20.44 -11.55
CA GLU A 417 -30.40 20.41 -12.95
C GLU A 417 -30.58 18.96 -13.45
N SER A 418 -29.67 18.05 -13.07
CA SER A 418 -29.73 16.62 -13.42
C SER A 418 -30.91 15.84 -12.79
N LEU A 419 -31.53 16.37 -11.74
CA LEU A 419 -32.70 15.78 -11.08
C LEU A 419 -34.02 16.37 -11.57
N SER A 420 -33.97 17.40 -12.44
CA SER A 420 -35.14 18.09 -12.97
C SER A 420 -35.40 17.83 -14.45
N GLU A 421 -34.52 17.14 -15.17
CA GLU A 421 -34.68 16.82 -16.60
C GLU A 421 -34.90 15.31 -16.81
N ASP A 422 -36.05 14.83 -16.35
CA ASP A 422 -36.62 13.52 -16.76
C ASP A 422 -38.05 13.76 -17.27
N GLU A 423 -38.22 14.59 -18.31
CA GLU A 423 -39.42 14.54 -19.17
C GLU A 423 -39.06 14.84 -20.64
N ASP A 424 -39.31 13.83 -21.48
CA ASP A 424 -39.89 13.89 -22.83
C ASP A 424 -38.99 13.82 -24.10
N ASP A 425 -39.34 12.81 -24.93
CA ASP A 425 -39.28 12.68 -26.40
C ASP A 425 -37.99 13.01 -27.18
N GLY A 426 -37.55 12.31 -28.23
CA GLY A 426 -38.17 11.37 -29.17
C GLY A 426 -37.29 11.31 -30.44
N ASP A 427 -37.42 10.23 -31.22
CA ASP A 427 -36.73 9.84 -32.46
C ASP A 427 -36.18 10.94 -33.42
N ALA A 428 -35.03 10.67 -34.07
CA ALA A 428 -34.97 10.25 -35.48
C ALA A 428 -33.56 10.24 -36.09
N ASP A 429 -33.38 9.22 -36.93
CA ASP A 429 -32.29 8.84 -37.85
C ASP A 429 -31.95 9.89 -38.94
N GLU A 430 -30.68 9.98 -39.35
CA GLU A 430 -30.23 9.99 -40.76
C GLU A 430 -28.69 10.07 -40.86
N GLY A 431 -28.10 9.26 -41.74
CA GLY A 431 -26.65 9.01 -41.88
C GLY A 431 -25.92 9.72 -43.04
N SER A 432 -24.85 9.04 -43.50
CA SER A 432 -23.88 9.37 -44.59
C SER A 432 -22.64 10.15 -44.09
N SER A 433 -21.38 9.91 -44.49
CA SER A 433 -20.67 8.90 -45.32
C SER A 433 -19.16 9.21 -45.24
N ASP A 434 -18.32 8.16 -45.29
CA ASP A 434 -16.93 8.03 -45.77
C ASP A 434 -16.03 9.28 -45.95
N ALA A 435 -14.81 9.25 -45.37
CA ALA A 435 -13.56 8.95 -46.11
C ALA A 435 -12.32 9.06 -45.22
N ASP A 436 -11.43 8.07 -45.39
CA ASP A 436 -10.12 7.89 -44.74
C ASP A 436 -9.13 9.03 -45.01
N GLU A 437 -8.43 9.48 -43.96
CA GLU A 437 -7.04 9.93 -44.02
C GLU A 437 -6.31 9.42 -42.76
N ILE A 438 -5.36 8.51 -42.97
CA ILE A 438 -4.51 7.93 -41.95
C ILE A 438 -3.33 8.89 -41.74
N GLU A 439 -3.33 9.61 -40.62
CA GLU A 439 -2.12 10.21 -40.05
C GLU A 439 -1.69 9.37 -38.84
N GLU A 440 -0.44 8.89 -38.88
CA GLU A 440 0.24 8.24 -37.76
C GLU A 440 0.47 9.28 -36.66
N GLU A 441 -0.52 9.49 -35.79
CA GLU A 441 -0.34 10.21 -34.54
C GLU A 441 0.07 9.24 -33.43
N GLU A 442 1.25 9.52 -32.89
CA GLU A 442 1.81 8.92 -31.69
C GLU A 442 0.85 9.22 -30.52
N TYR A 443 0.00 8.25 -30.17
CA TYR A 443 -0.87 8.35 -28.99
C TYR A 443 -0.02 8.32 -27.71
N ASP A 444 0.47 9.49 -27.32
CA ASP A 444 0.66 9.83 -25.92
C ASP A 444 -0.73 9.88 -25.28
N ALA A 445 -1.18 8.74 -24.76
CA ALA A 445 -2.33 8.68 -23.86
C ALA A 445 -1.96 9.34 -22.53
N GLU A 446 -1.93 10.67 -22.53
CA GLU A 446 -2.32 11.46 -21.37
C GLU A 446 -3.80 11.16 -21.09
N ASP A 447 -4.04 10.21 -20.19
CA ASP A 447 -5.23 10.15 -19.36
C ASP A 447 -4.78 10.01 -17.91
N ASP A 448 -4.07 11.04 -17.43
CA ASP A 448 -3.91 11.33 -16.02
C ASP A 448 -5.26 11.82 -15.46
N PHE A 449 -6.18 10.88 -15.26
CA PHE A 449 -7.43 11.10 -14.50
C PHE A 449 -7.19 11.05 -12.97
N PHE A 450 -5.95 11.24 -12.53
CA PHE A 450 -5.58 11.28 -11.12
C PHE A 450 -4.53 12.37 -10.85
N ASP A 451 -4.83 13.63 -11.17
CA ASP A 451 -4.26 14.82 -10.50
C ASP A 451 -4.88 16.13 -11.04
N ARG A 452 -6.13 16.42 -10.65
CA ARG A 452 -6.64 17.80 -10.61
C ARG A 452 -7.45 18.01 -9.33
N GLY A 453 -7.03 18.99 -8.53
CA GLY A 453 -7.74 19.50 -7.36
C GLY A 453 -7.23 18.97 -6.03
#